data_AF-A0A2N5PHM3-F1
#
_entry.id   AF-A0A2N5PHM3-F1
#
_cell.length_a   1.000
_cell.length_b   1.000
_cell.length_c   1.000
_cell.angle_alpha   90.00
_cell.angle_beta   90.00
_cell.angle_gamma   90.00
#
_symmetry.space_group_name_H-M   'P 1'
#
loop_
_entity.id
_entity.type
_entity.pdbx_description
1 polymer ?
#
loop_
_entity_poly.entity_id
_entity_poly.type
_entity_poly.pdbx_seq_one_letter_code
_entity_poly.pdbx_strand_id
1 'polypeptide(L)'
;MTKRHPRRTDEEWMNLIQECRTSGLTDKRWCQEHDIHPSNFYYHIRRFREMACVIPESIASDSRTDMHEVVQISFDEPMRYQSERKPVVAQTSFDAAIRISINGFQVELSNNAAHETILTTLSVLQRLDVRI
;
A
#
# COMPACT_ATOMS: atom_id res chain seq x y z
N MET A 1 -24.97 42.52 -11.28
CA MET A 1 -25.48 41.56 -10.28
C MET A 1 -24.57 40.35 -10.27
N THR A 2 -23.72 40.21 -9.26
CA THR A 2 -22.84 39.03 -9.12
C THR A 2 -23.70 37.82 -8.79
N LYS A 3 -23.82 36.89 -9.74
CA LYS A 3 -24.50 35.60 -9.56
C LYS A 3 -23.80 34.89 -8.40
N ARG A 4 -24.44 34.86 -7.22
CA ARG A 4 -23.98 34.00 -6.13
C ARG A 4 -24.18 32.57 -6.60
N HIS A 5 -23.09 31.82 -6.73
CA HIS A 5 -23.20 30.39 -6.98
C HIS A 5 -24.04 29.76 -5.85
N PRO A 6 -24.97 28.85 -6.18
CA PRO A 6 -25.72 28.12 -5.17
C PRO A 6 -24.71 27.50 -4.19
N ARG A 7 -25.00 27.60 -2.89
CA ARG A 7 -24.12 27.07 -1.86
C ARG A 7 -24.02 25.56 -2.07
N ARG A 8 -22.81 25.09 -2.37
CA ARG A 8 -22.54 23.66 -2.48
C ARG A 8 -22.82 22.97 -1.15
N THR A 9 -23.38 21.77 -1.19
CA THR A 9 -23.65 20.95 0.00
C THR A 9 -22.37 20.32 0.55
N ASP A 10 -22.41 19.81 1.77
CA ASP A 10 -21.26 19.12 2.38
C ASP A 10 -20.89 17.85 1.60
N GLU A 11 -21.88 17.14 1.04
CA GLU A 11 -21.67 15.98 0.18
C GLU A 11 -20.95 16.36 -1.12
N GLU A 12 -21.36 17.45 -1.77
CA GLU A 12 -20.69 17.96 -2.97
C GLU A 12 -19.23 18.35 -2.68
N TRP A 13 -18.97 18.98 -1.53
CA TRP A 13 -17.61 19.30 -1.11
C TRP A 13 -16.78 18.05 -0.83
N MET A 14 -17.38 17.01 -0.25
CA MET A 14 -16.70 15.74 -0.04
C MET A 14 -16.29 15.10 -1.37
N ASN A 15 -17.19 15.07 -2.35
CA ASN A 15 -16.93 14.53 -3.69
C ASN A 15 -15.79 15.29 -4.38
N LEU A 16 -15.82 16.64 -4.32
CA LEU A 16 -14.75 17.48 -4.88
C LEU A 16 -13.39 17.20 -4.22
N ILE A 17 -13.36 17.02 -2.90
CA ILE A 17 -12.12 16.69 -2.18
C ILE A 17 -11.63 15.31 -2.60
N GLN A 18 -12.52 14.32 -2.73
CA GLN A 18 -12.15 12.98 -3.19
C GLN A 18 -11.59 13.00 -4.62
N GLU A 19 -12.26 13.71 -5.54
CA GLU A 19 -11.79 13.89 -6.92
C GLU A 19 -10.42 14.56 -6.97
N CYS A 20 -10.20 15.61 -6.17
CA CYS A 20 -8.89 16.24 -6.04
C CYS A 20 -7.82 15.23 -5.61
N ARG A 21 -8.13 14.34 -4.65
CA ARG A 21 -7.18 13.34 -4.13
C ARG A 21 -6.87 12.23 -5.14
N THR A 22 -7.83 11.86 -5.99
CA THR A 22 -7.64 10.83 -7.02
C THR A 22 -7.11 11.37 -8.34
N SER A 23 -7.18 12.69 -8.57
CA SER A 23 -6.72 13.34 -9.81
C SER A 23 -5.22 13.21 -10.10
N GLY A 24 -4.40 12.96 -9.07
CA GLY A 24 -2.93 12.99 -9.17
C GLY A 24 -2.35 14.40 -9.37
N LEU A 25 -3.19 15.45 -9.37
CA LEU A 25 -2.75 16.84 -9.40
C LEU A 25 -2.48 17.37 -7.99
N THR A 26 -1.72 18.45 -7.90
CA THR A 26 -1.61 19.18 -6.62
C THR A 26 -2.91 19.92 -6.33
N ASP A 27 -3.29 20.02 -5.05
CA ASP A 27 -4.51 20.71 -4.60
C ASP A 27 -4.66 22.11 -5.26
N LYS A 28 -3.56 22.85 -5.37
CA LYS A 28 -3.54 24.19 -6.00
C LYS A 28 -3.91 24.15 -7.49
N ARG A 29 -3.33 23.21 -8.25
CA ARG A 29 -3.58 23.08 -9.69
C ARG A 29 -4.99 22.57 -9.95
N TRP A 30 -5.43 21.58 -9.19
CA TRP A 30 -6.80 21.06 -9.27
C TRP A 30 -7.84 22.16 -8.97
N CYS A 31 -7.62 22.95 -7.92
CA CYS A 31 -8.47 24.09 -7.61
C CYS A 31 -8.56 25.11 -8.76
N GLN A 32 -7.45 25.37 -9.47
CA GLN A 32 -7.43 26.26 -10.63
C GLN A 32 -8.22 25.69 -11.81
N GLU A 33 -8.06 24.39 -12.12
CA GLU A 33 -8.76 23.73 -13.23
C GLU A 33 -10.27 23.61 -12.97
N HIS A 34 -10.69 23.50 -11.70
CA HIS A 34 -12.09 23.34 -11.29
C HIS A 34 -12.79 24.66 -10.86
N ASP A 35 -12.14 25.81 -11.06
CA ASP A 35 -12.61 27.15 -10.66
C ASP A 35 -13.04 27.23 -9.17
N ILE A 36 -12.20 26.65 -8.32
CA ILE A 36 -12.39 26.65 -6.87
C ILE A 36 -11.32 27.53 -6.24
N HIS A 37 -11.77 28.49 -5.42
CA HIS A 37 -10.83 29.32 -4.67
C HIS A 37 -10.09 28.47 -3.61
N PRO A 38 -8.74 28.44 -3.60
CA PRO A 38 -7.97 27.58 -2.69
C PRO A 38 -8.33 27.76 -1.21
N SER A 39 -8.58 29.00 -0.77
CA SER A 39 -8.99 29.25 0.63
C SER A 39 -10.31 28.58 0.99
N ASN A 40 -11.25 28.49 0.05
CA ASN A 40 -12.54 27.82 0.28
C ASN A 40 -12.34 26.30 0.34
N PHE A 41 -11.52 25.76 -0.55
CA PHE A 41 -11.15 24.35 -0.55
C PHE A 41 -10.51 23.91 0.78
N TYR A 42 -9.50 24.64 1.25
CA TYR A 42 -8.84 24.34 2.53
C TYR A 42 -9.74 24.58 3.74
N TYR A 43 -10.66 25.54 3.67
CA TYR A 43 -11.68 25.72 4.70
C TYR A 43 -12.53 24.46 4.86
N HIS A 44 -13.03 23.88 3.76
CA HIS A 44 -13.83 22.66 3.81
C HIS A 44 -13.04 21.43 4.29
N ILE A 45 -11.79 21.26 3.85
CA ILE A 45 -10.91 20.19 4.38
C ILE A 45 -10.76 20.31 5.90
N ARG A 46 -10.49 21.52 6.40
CA ARG A 46 -10.33 21.76 7.83
C ARG A 46 -11.63 21.46 8.59
N ARG A 47 -12.76 21.96 8.11
CA ARG A 47 -14.08 21.72 8.72
C ARG A 47 -14.43 20.23 8.79
N PHE A 48 -14.15 19.46 7.72
CA PHE A 48 -14.40 18.02 7.74
C PHE A 48 -13.48 17.28 8.72
N ARG A 49 -12.23 17.70 8.88
CA ARG A 49 -11.34 17.14 9.90
C ARG A 49 -11.87 17.40 11.31
N GLU A 50 -12.31 18.62 11.58
CA GLU A 50 -12.91 18.99 12.86
C GLU A 50 -14.17 18.16 13.16
N MET A 51 -15.02 17.91 12.16
CA MET A 51 -16.20 17.05 12.30
C MET A 51 -15.88 15.57 12.53
N ALA A 52 -14.81 15.06 11.92
CA ALA A 52 -14.39 13.66 12.09
C ALA A 52 -13.67 13.41 13.43
N CYS A 53 -13.12 14.45 14.05
CA CYS A 53 -12.38 14.37 15.31
C CYS A 53 -13.26 14.49 16.57
N VAL A 54 -14.57 14.23 16.48
CA VAL A 54 -15.42 14.12 17.67
C VAL A 54 -15.03 12.84 18.43
N ILE A 55 -14.14 12.98 19.40
CA ILE A 55 -13.82 11.93 20.36
C ILE A 55 -15.03 11.80 21.28
N PRO A 56 -15.67 10.62 21.39
CA PRO A 56 -16.73 10.40 22.37
C PRO A 56 -16.21 10.79 23.76
N GLU A 57 -17.01 11.52 24.55
CA GLU A 57 -16.66 11.76 25.94
C GLU A 57 -16.31 10.42 26.60
N SER A 58 -15.16 10.38 27.27
CA SER A 58 -14.79 9.24 28.10
C SER A 58 -15.98 8.95 29.00
N ILE A 59 -16.57 7.77 28.83
CA ILE A 59 -17.57 7.27 29.77
C ILE A 59 -16.80 7.02 31.07
N ALA A 60 -16.65 8.08 31.86
CA ALA A 60 -16.15 8.02 33.21
C ALA A 60 -17.29 7.44 34.05
N SER A 61 -17.52 6.14 33.97
CA SER A 61 -18.32 5.44 34.96
C SER A 61 -17.98 3.96 35.01
N ASP A 62 -17.52 3.61 36.20
CA ASP A 62 -17.45 2.29 36.81
C ASP A 62 -16.33 1.37 36.33
N SER A 63 -15.41 1.18 37.27
CA SER A 63 -14.45 0.10 37.39
C SER A 63 -15.09 -1.28 37.20
N ARG A 64 -15.47 -1.63 35.98
CA ARG A 64 -15.26 -3.01 35.55
C ARG A 64 -13.76 -3.09 35.35
N THR A 65 -13.13 -3.80 36.27
CA THR A 65 -11.83 -4.43 36.05
C THR A 65 -12.01 -5.39 34.88
N ASP A 66 -12.14 -4.85 33.66
CA ASP A 66 -11.78 -5.57 32.47
C ASP A 66 -10.29 -5.76 32.64
N MET A 67 -9.94 -6.90 33.24
CA MET A 67 -8.58 -7.37 33.37
C MET A 67 -8.12 -7.60 31.94
N HIS A 68 -7.65 -6.53 31.30
CA HIS A 68 -7.02 -6.62 30.02
C HIS A 68 -5.79 -7.48 30.23
N GLU A 69 -5.73 -8.62 29.55
CA GLU A 69 -4.57 -9.49 29.56
C GLU A 69 -3.42 -8.74 28.89
N VAL A 70 -2.61 -8.07 29.71
CA VAL A 70 -1.44 -7.35 29.26
C VAL A 70 -0.29 -8.33 29.12
N VAL A 71 -0.04 -8.78 27.89
CA VAL A 71 1.17 -9.54 27.56
C VAL A 71 2.34 -8.57 27.48
N GLN A 72 3.36 -8.80 28.31
CA GLN A 72 4.58 -8.01 28.30
C GLN A 72 5.33 -8.27 26.99
N ILE A 73 5.41 -7.26 26.12
CA ILE A 73 6.14 -7.35 24.85
C ILE A 73 7.58 -6.89 25.14
N SER A 74 8.54 -7.81 25.05
CA SER A 74 9.96 -7.48 25.12
C SER A 74 10.37 -6.70 23.87
N PHE A 75 10.92 -5.51 24.03
CA PHE A 75 11.36 -4.64 22.93
C PHE A 75 12.80 -4.94 22.47
N ASP A 76 13.35 -6.10 22.83
CA ASP A 76 14.73 -6.47 22.51
C ASP A 76 14.95 -6.81 21.02
N GLU A 77 13.91 -6.71 20.20
CA GLU A 77 14.03 -6.73 18.74
C GLU A 77 13.37 -5.47 18.13
N PRO A 78 14.06 -4.74 17.23
CA PRO A 78 13.48 -3.57 16.58
C PRO A 78 12.25 -3.97 15.77
N MET A 79 11.08 -3.62 16.29
CA MET A 79 9.78 -3.83 15.66
C MET A 79 9.76 -3.19 14.26
N ARG A 80 9.86 -4.02 13.23
CA ARG A 80 9.47 -3.63 11.87
C ARG A 80 7.95 -3.56 11.84
N TYR A 81 7.38 -2.36 11.75
CA TYR A 81 5.95 -2.14 11.59
C TYR A 81 5.37 -3.04 10.47
N GLN A 82 4.60 -4.06 10.85
CA GLN A 82 3.83 -4.87 9.92
C GLN A 82 2.47 -4.20 9.72
N SER A 83 2.40 -3.26 8.77
CA SER A 83 1.17 -3.05 8.00
C SER A 83 0.79 -4.41 7.42
N GLU A 84 -0.47 -4.85 7.57
CA GLU A 84 -0.99 -6.12 7.06
C GLU A 84 -0.37 -6.51 5.71
N ARG A 85 0.69 -7.29 5.80
CA ARG A 85 1.21 -8.12 4.74
C ARG A 85 1.40 -9.41 5.47
N LYS A 86 0.46 -10.31 5.23
CA LYS A 86 0.59 -11.77 5.33
C LYS A 86 2.08 -12.10 5.52
N PRO A 87 2.50 -12.85 6.56
CA PRO A 87 3.84 -13.35 6.56
C PRO A 87 3.90 -14.22 5.31
N VAL A 88 4.44 -13.65 4.24
CA VAL A 88 5.21 -14.41 3.30
C VAL A 88 6.31 -14.90 4.21
N VAL A 89 6.03 -16.05 4.85
CA VAL A 89 7.02 -17.11 4.95
C VAL A 89 7.81 -16.91 3.68
N ALA A 90 9.06 -16.49 3.81
CA ALA A 90 9.98 -16.65 2.70
C ALA A 90 10.02 -18.16 2.50
N GLN A 91 8.98 -18.70 1.83
CA GLN A 91 9.17 -19.43 0.63
C GLN A 91 10.20 -18.58 -0.08
N THR A 92 11.46 -18.93 0.14
CA THR A 92 12.43 -18.92 -0.92
C THR A 92 11.84 -19.81 -2.01
N SER A 93 10.71 -19.40 -2.59
CA SER A 93 10.36 -19.75 -3.93
C SER A 93 11.53 -19.14 -4.67
N PHE A 94 12.50 -19.98 -4.99
CA PHE A 94 13.43 -19.67 -6.04
C PHE A 94 12.54 -19.33 -7.22
N ASP A 95 12.33 -18.04 -7.45
CA ASP A 95 11.44 -17.53 -8.48
C ASP A 95 12.20 -17.75 -9.79
N ALA A 96 12.04 -18.97 -10.31
CA ALA A 96 12.64 -19.39 -11.54
C ALA A 96 11.99 -18.58 -12.65
N ALA A 97 12.73 -17.64 -13.22
CA ALA A 97 12.33 -16.91 -14.40
C ALA A 97 12.14 -17.84 -15.60
N ILE A 98 12.96 -18.91 -15.65
CA ILE A 98 12.89 -19.94 -16.68
C ILE A 98 12.97 -21.31 -16.00
N ARG A 99 12.04 -22.20 -16.35
CA ARG A 99 12.05 -23.61 -15.95
C ARG A 99 12.07 -24.49 -17.19
N ILE A 100 13.05 -25.38 -17.27
CA ILE A 100 13.22 -26.35 -18.37
C ILE A 100 13.05 -27.76 -17.79
N SER A 101 12.16 -28.56 -18.35
CA SER A 101 11.92 -29.95 -17.91
C SER A 101 12.21 -30.92 -19.06
N ILE A 102 13.17 -31.83 -18.89
CA ILE A 102 13.61 -32.80 -19.91
C ILE A 102 13.77 -34.17 -19.25
N ASN A 103 13.05 -35.20 -19.72
CA ASN A 103 13.18 -36.60 -19.27
C ASN A 103 13.15 -36.79 -17.73
N GLY A 104 12.33 -36.00 -17.03
CA GLY A 104 12.20 -36.04 -15.57
C GLY A 104 13.23 -35.19 -14.81
N PHE A 105 14.19 -34.57 -15.50
CA PHE A 105 15.07 -33.56 -14.94
C PHE A 105 14.44 -32.17 -15.05
N GLN A 106 14.68 -31.33 -14.05
CA GLN A 106 14.20 -29.95 -14.01
C GLN A 106 15.38 -29.01 -13.76
N VAL A 107 15.52 -28.00 -14.63
CA VAL A 107 16.52 -26.95 -14.53
C VAL A 107 15.78 -25.62 -14.33
N GLU A 108 16.16 -24.89 -13.29
CA GLU A 108 15.55 -23.61 -12.94
C GLU A 108 16.60 -22.50 -12.97
N LEU A 109 16.30 -21.42 -13.70
CA LEU A 109 17.13 -20.22 -13.80
C LEU A 109 16.39 -19.04 -13.21
N SER A 110 16.98 -18.39 -12.20
CA SER A 110 16.42 -17.17 -11.60
C SER A 110 16.76 -15.93 -12.44
N ASN A 111 16.00 -14.85 -12.25
CA ASN A 111 16.29 -13.54 -12.87
C ASN A 111 17.67 -12.97 -12.50
N ASN A 112 18.24 -13.42 -11.38
CA ASN A 112 19.52 -12.96 -10.86
C ASN A 112 20.67 -13.94 -11.15
N ALA A 113 20.44 -14.98 -11.94
CA ALA A 113 21.51 -15.90 -12.34
C ALA A 113 22.58 -15.14 -13.14
N ALA A 114 23.84 -15.29 -12.75
CA ALA A 114 24.95 -14.68 -13.47
C ALA A 114 25.08 -15.29 -14.87
N HIS A 115 25.47 -14.46 -15.84
CA HIS A 115 25.68 -14.87 -17.24
C HIS A 115 26.56 -16.13 -17.36
N GLU A 116 27.70 -16.15 -16.65
CA GLU A 116 28.63 -17.29 -16.64
C GLU A 116 28.00 -18.57 -16.08
N THR A 117 27.13 -18.44 -15.07
CA THR A 117 26.42 -19.58 -14.48
C THR A 117 25.46 -20.18 -15.50
N ILE A 118 24.73 -19.35 -16.25
CA ILE A 118 23.81 -19.81 -17.29
C ILE A 118 24.58 -20.56 -18.39
N LEU A 119 25.64 -19.94 -18.94
CA LEU A 119 26.43 -20.55 -20.02
C LEU A 119 27.09 -21.86 -19.59
N THR A 120 27.68 -21.89 -18.39
CA THR A 120 28.33 -23.09 -17.87
C THR A 120 27.31 -24.22 -17.70
N THR A 121 26.15 -23.91 -17.12
CA THR A 121 25.07 -24.89 -16.91
C THR A 121 24.59 -25.47 -18.25
N LEU A 122 24.30 -24.62 -19.24
CA LEU A 122 23.86 -25.07 -20.57
C LEU A 122 24.95 -25.89 -21.29
N SER A 123 26.21 -25.48 -21.19
CA SER A 123 27.34 -26.21 -21.79
C SER A 123 27.54 -27.59 -21.17
N VAL A 124 27.34 -27.72 -19.86
CA VAL A 124 27.39 -29.02 -19.16
C VAL A 124 26.21 -29.89 -19.61
N LEU A 125 25.00 -29.34 -19.68
CA LEU A 125 23.81 -30.07 -20.12
C LEU A 125 23.93 -30.58 -21.57
N GLN A 126 24.50 -29.78 -22.48
CA GLN A 126 24.79 -30.21 -23.85
C GLN A 126 25.75 -31.40 -23.92
N ARG A 127 26.73 -31.47 -23.00
CA ARG A 127 27.70 -32.57 -22.95
C ARG A 127 27.13 -33.84 -22.33
N LEU A 128 26.00 -33.75 -21.62
CA LEU A 128 25.38 -34.90 -20.97
C LEU A 128 24.56 -35.80 -21.91
N ASP A 129 24.49 -35.48 -23.22
CA ASP A 129 23.83 -36.26 -24.29
C ASP A 129 22.59 -37.03 -23.83
N VAL A 130 21.66 -36.32 -23.17
CA VAL A 130 20.28 -36.78 -23.10
C VAL A 130 19.73 -36.48 -24.48
N ARG A 131 19.65 -37.49 -25.35
CA ARG A 131 18.90 -37.42 -26.60
C ARG A 131 17.51 -36.85 -26.30
N ILE A 132 17.31 -35.59 -26.68
CA ILE A 132 16.01 -34.90 -26.76
C ILE A 132 15.29 -35.40 -28.01
#